data_AF-A0A7X9CXZ2-F1
#
_entry.id   AF-A0A7X9CXZ2-F1
#
_cell.length_a   1.000
_cell.length_b   1.000
_cell.length_c   1.000
_cell.angle_alpha   90.00
_cell.angle_beta   90.00
_cell.angle_gamma   90.00
#
_symmetry.space_group_name_H-M   'P 1'
#
loop_
_entity.id
_entity.type
_entity.pdbx_description
1 polymer ?
#
loop_
_entity_poly.entity_id
_entity_poly.type
_entity_poly.pdbx_seq_one_letter_code
_entity_poly.pdbx_strand_id
1 'polypeptide(L)'
;MKRLTLAITLIVSMILVFLTACSTEDVKIGSREDLDGKVIGVQLGTIGDEIASDEIEAKSVERFIAYVDAVTSLKQKKVDCLVVDADTAQAYAELNPELTVLDVGFDPEEYAIAVAKEGSEELLATINEVIAELKADGSIVKFKEAHVGQGGKAPDFNVGAPGGKLVVGTEPTFPPYEYTQGNDIIGVDIDIMAVVAKKLDMELQVENINFDGLIPAVMSGKIKAIAAGMTVNEERMVNVSFSDPYTDAKQVVLIRKSSLK
;
A
#
# COMPACT_ATOMS: atom_id res chain seq x y z
N MET A 1 -57.30 -55.25 20.06
CA MET A 1 -56.45 -54.08 20.32
C MET A 1 -55.12 -54.56 20.90
N LYS A 2 -54.08 -54.72 20.07
CA LYS A 2 -52.72 -55.08 20.50
C LYS A 2 -51.85 -53.84 20.34
N ARG A 3 -51.26 -53.33 21.42
CA ARG A 3 -50.28 -52.23 21.39
C ARG A 3 -48.93 -52.81 20.98
N LEU A 4 -48.39 -52.28 19.87
CA LEU A 4 -47.06 -52.61 19.37
C LEU A 4 -46.11 -51.47 19.77
N THR A 5 -45.17 -51.75 20.66
CA THR A 5 -44.14 -50.79 21.08
C THR A 5 -42.99 -50.84 20.07
N LEU A 6 -42.76 -49.75 19.35
CA LEU A 6 -41.67 -49.61 18.40
C LEU A 6 -40.43 -49.08 19.13
N ALA A 7 -39.37 -49.88 19.19
CA ALA A 7 -38.06 -49.46 19.69
C ALA A 7 -37.33 -48.70 18.59
N ILE A 8 -36.96 -47.45 18.85
CA ILE A 8 -36.12 -46.63 17.98
C ILE A 8 -34.69 -46.73 18.51
N THR A 9 -33.82 -47.45 17.81
CA THR A 9 -32.39 -47.50 18.09
C THR A 9 -31.74 -46.26 17.47
N LEU A 10 -31.32 -45.32 18.31
CA LEU A 10 -30.58 -44.12 17.91
C LEU A 10 -29.11 -44.50 17.66
N ILE A 11 -28.68 -44.56 16.40
CA ILE A 11 -27.27 -44.68 16.04
C ILE A 11 -26.66 -43.27 16.07
N VAL A 12 -25.94 -42.96 17.15
CA VAL A 12 -25.11 -41.75 17.23
C VAL A 12 -23.83 -42.02 16.44
N SER A 13 -23.76 -41.50 15.21
CA SER A 13 -22.52 -41.46 14.44
C SER A 13 -21.58 -40.45 15.09
N MET A 14 -20.57 -40.96 15.78
CA MET A 14 -19.49 -40.18 16.39
C MET A 14 -18.55 -39.72 15.27
N ILE A 15 -18.86 -38.56 14.68
CA ILE A 15 -17.95 -37.85 13.78
C ILE A 15 -16.73 -37.45 14.62
N LEU A 16 -15.62 -38.12 14.38
CA LEU A 16 -14.32 -37.79 14.95
C LEU A 16 -13.85 -36.48 14.30
N VAL A 17 -14.18 -35.36 14.93
CA VAL A 17 -13.61 -34.06 14.59
C VAL A 17 -12.12 -34.14 14.95
N PHE A 18 -11.27 -34.27 13.93
CA PHE A 18 -9.85 -33.97 14.09
C PHE A 18 -9.76 -32.47 14.42
N LEU A 19 -9.66 -32.17 15.71
CA LEU A 19 -9.12 -30.91 16.20
C LEU A 19 -7.67 -30.87 15.74
N THR A 20 -7.43 -30.40 14.50
CA THR A 20 -6.14 -29.84 14.13
C THR A 20 -5.88 -28.74 15.14
N ALA A 21 -4.96 -29.00 16.06
CA ALA A 21 -4.41 -27.97 16.92
C ALA A 21 -3.90 -26.87 15.99
N CYS A 22 -4.65 -25.76 15.88
CA CYS A 22 -4.08 -24.51 15.41
C CYS A 22 -2.87 -24.28 16.31
N SER A 23 -1.66 -24.37 15.77
CA SER A 23 -0.47 -24.12 16.56
C SER A 23 -0.60 -22.69 17.09
N THR A 24 -0.71 -22.57 18.40
CA THR A 24 -0.83 -21.29 19.10
C THR A 24 0.49 -20.52 19.16
N GLU A 25 1.59 -21.17 18.76
CA GLU A 25 2.92 -20.59 18.72
C GLU A 25 3.08 -19.67 17.51
N ASP A 26 3.67 -18.51 17.76
CA ASP A 26 4.00 -17.57 16.71
C ASP A 26 5.10 -18.16 15.82
N VAL A 27 4.90 -18.08 14.49
CA VAL A 27 5.96 -18.36 13.53
C VAL A 27 7.18 -17.48 13.80
N LYS A 28 8.36 -17.99 13.46
CA LYS A 28 9.65 -17.31 13.68
C LYS A 28 10.27 -16.87 12.36
N ILE A 29 10.58 -15.59 12.23
CA ILE A 29 11.13 -14.96 11.02
C ILE A 29 12.30 -14.04 11.41
N GLY A 30 13.44 -14.22 10.75
CA GLY A 30 14.64 -13.37 10.92
C GLY A 30 15.41 -13.09 9.63
N SER A 31 15.07 -13.75 8.52
CA SER A 31 15.69 -13.55 7.21
C SER A 31 14.68 -13.76 6.07
N ARG A 32 15.12 -13.56 4.82
CA ARG A 32 14.31 -13.75 3.62
C ARG A 32 13.89 -15.21 3.44
N GLU A 33 14.80 -16.15 3.71
CA GLU A 33 14.53 -17.59 3.61
C GLU A 33 13.45 -18.05 4.61
N ASP A 34 13.29 -17.34 5.73
CA ASP A 34 12.25 -17.63 6.70
C ASP A 34 10.84 -17.25 6.23
N LEU A 35 10.70 -16.61 5.08
CA LEU A 35 9.41 -16.31 4.46
C LEU A 35 8.83 -17.52 3.72
N ASP A 36 9.66 -18.51 3.38
CA ASP A 36 9.20 -19.74 2.74
C ASP A 36 8.21 -20.49 3.64
N GLY A 37 7.14 -20.97 3.02
CA GLY A 37 6.04 -21.65 3.70
C GLY A 37 5.22 -20.76 4.65
N LYS A 38 5.37 -19.43 4.60
CA LYS A 38 4.53 -18.49 5.36
C LYS A 38 3.29 -18.07 4.58
N VAL A 39 2.27 -17.67 5.33
CA VAL A 39 1.12 -16.93 4.79
C VAL A 39 1.49 -15.45 4.75
N ILE A 40 1.74 -14.91 3.57
CA ILE A 40 2.24 -13.54 3.39
C ILE A 40 1.08 -12.64 2.98
N GLY A 41 0.87 -11.54 3.72
CA GLY A 41 -0.08 -10.51 3.32
C GLY A 41 0.58 -9.42 2.48
N VAL A 42 -0.11 -8.96 1.44
CA VAL A 42 0.36 -7.92 0.52
C VAL A 42 -0.79 -7.01 0.08
N GLN A 43 -0.50 -5.81 -0.39
CA GLN A 43 -1.48 -5.00 -1.13
C GLN A 43 -1.51 -5.47 -2.59
N LEU A 44 -2.71 -5.72 -3.12
CA LEU A 44 -2.94 -6.19 -4.49
C LEU A 44 -2.30 -5.24 -5.51
N GLY A 45 -1.51 -5.81 -6.44
CA GLY A 45 -0.94 -5.07 -7.58
C GLY A 45 0.31 -4.25 -7.27
N THR A 46 0.86 -4.37 -6.05
CA THR A 46 2.12 -3.71 -5.66
C THR A 46 3.35 -4.58 -5.97
N ILE A 47 4.55 -3.99 -5.88
CA ILE A 47 5.80 -4.77 -5.98
C ILE A 47 5.90 -5.80 -4.84
N GLY A 48 5.35 -5.50 -3.66
CA GLY A 48 5.27 -6.47 -2.58
C GLY A 48 4.46 -7.72 -2.94
N ASP A 49 3.40 -7.57 -3.75
CA ASP A 49 2.61 -8.68 -4.30
C ASP A 49 3.43 -9.51 -5.30
N GLU A 50 4.12 -8.84 -6.22
CA GLU A 50 5.03 -9.48 -7.19
C GLU A 50 6.11 -10.29 -6.46
N ILE A 51 6.83 -9.69 -5.52
CA ILE A 51 7.86 -10.35 -4.71
C ILE A 51 7.29 -11.58 -3.98
N ALA A 52 6.17 -11.44 -3.30
CA ALA A 52 5.57 -12.52 -2.53
C ALA A 52 5.08 -13.68 -3.41
N SER A 53 4.69 -13.39 -4.65
CA SER A 53 4.13 -14.37 -5.59
C SER A 53 5.19 -15.09 -6.41
N ASP A 54 6.22 -14.35 -6.84
CA ASP A 54 7.14 -14.80 -7.88
C ASP A 54 8.53 -15.14 -7.31
N GLU A 55 8.91 -14.54 -6.18
CA GLU A 55 10.27 -14.66 -5.62
C GLU A 55 10.35 -15.43 -4.29
N ILE A 56 9.21 -15.79 -3.69
CA ILE A 56 9.13 -16.47 -2.39
C ILE A 56 8.30 -17.74 -2.52
N GLU A 57 8.74 -18.86 -1.96
CA GLU A 57 7.96 -20.09 -1.89
C GLU A 57 6.93 -20.02 -0.74
N ALA A 58 6.04 -19.03 -0.80
CA ALA A 58 5.02 -18.79 0.22
C ALA A 58 4.01 -19.95 0.28
N LYS A 59 3.48 -20.23 1.48
CA LYS A 59 2.37 -21.18 1.65
C LYS A 59 1.09 -20.65 1.00
N SER A 60 0.81 -19.37 1.19
CA SER A 60 -0.20 -18.62 0.44
C SER A 60 0.11 -17.12 0.48
N VAL A 61 -0.35 -16.40 -0.55
CA VAL A 61 -0.29 -14.93 -0.62
C VAL A 61 -1.71 -14.40 -0.46
N GLU A 62 -1.95 -13.70 0.65
CA GLU A 62 -3.24 -13.07 0.96
C GLU A 62 -3.19 -11.61 0.50
N ARG A 63 -4.06 -11.27 -0.46
CA ARG A 63 -4.09 -9.94 -1.06
C ARG A 63 -5.15 -9.08 -0.42
N PHE A 64 -4.76 -7.88 -0.05
CA PHE A 64 -5.63 -6.85 0.53
C PHE A 64 -5.73 -5.67 -0.42
N ILE A 65 -6.85 -4.96 -0.35
CA ILE A 65 -7.02 -3.68 -1.04
C ILE A 65 -6.35 -2.58 -0.22
N ALA A 66 -6.72 -2.47 1.06
CA ALA A 66 -6.13 -1.50 1.99
C ALA A 66 -5.09 -2.14 2.92
N TYR A 67 -3.95 -1.45 3.14
CA TYR A 67 -2.94 -1.92 4.11
C TYR A 67 -3.46 -1.99 5.55
N VAL A 68 -4.44 -1.16 5.92
CA VAL A 68 -5.08 -1.21 7.25
C VAL A 68 -5.70 -2.60 7.53
N ASP A 69 -6.29 -3.23 6.51
CA ASP A 69 -6.86 -4.57 6.61
C ASP A 69 -5.78 -5.65 6.69
N ALA A 70 -4.68 -5.47 5.95
CA ALA A 70 -3.51 -6.34 6.00
C ALA A 70 -2.87 -6.32 7.41
N VAL A 71 -2.67 -5.13 7.98
CA VAL A 71 -2.13 -4.91 9.34
C VAL A 71 -3.05 -5.51 10.40
N THR A 72 -4.37 -5.34 10.23
CA THR A 72 -5.36 -5.96 11.12
C THR A 72 -5.29 -7.49 11.05
N SER A 73 -5.13 -8.05 9.85
CA SER A 73 -4.99 -9.50 9.64
C SER A 73 -3.69 -10.05 10.24
N LEU A 74 -2.60 -9.29 10.17
CA LEU A 74 -1.33 -9.62 10.83
C LEU A 74 -1.50 -9.68 12.35
N LYS A 75 -2.15 -8.68 12.95
CA LYS A 75 -2.43 -8.64 14.40
C LYS A 75 -3.31 -9.81 14.85
N GLN A 76 -4.27 -10.20 14.01
CA GLN A 76 -5.17 -11.33 14.25
C GLN A 76 -4.54 -12.70 13.94
N LYS A 77 -3.25 -12.75 13.56
CA LYS A 77 -2.53 -13.97 13.17
C LYS A 77 -3.17 -14.71 11.99
N LYS A 78 -3.90 -14.01 11.13
CA LYS A 78 -4.45 -14.57 9.88
C LYS A 78 -3.38 -14.68 8.80
N VAL A 79 -2.42 -13.75 8.83
CA VAL A 79 -1.18 -13.80 8.04
C VAL A 79 0.02 -13.83 8.98
N ASP A 80 1.10 -14.44 8.53
CA ASP A 80 2.33 -14.64 9.28
C ASP A 80 3.17 -13.36 9.31
N CYS A 81 3.24 -12.67 8.17
CA CYS A 81 3.97 -11.43 7.95
C CYS A 81 3.31 -10.62 6.82
N LEU A 82 3.71 -9.35 6.66
CA LEU A 82 3.39 -8.55 5.48
C LEU A 82 4.68 -8.20 4.73
N VAL A 83 4.62 -8.16 3.41
CA VAL A 83 5.63 -7.45 2.58
C VAL A 83 5.05 -6.07 2.26
N VAL A 84 5.79 -5.03 2.63
CA VAL A 84 5.32 -3.64 2.63
C VAL A 84 6.52 -2.70 2.50
N ASP A 85 6.32 -1.52 1.93
CA ASP A 85 7.33 -0.45 1.88
C ASP A 85 7.90 -0.11 3.26
N ALA A 86 9.18 0.24 3.30
CA ALA A 86 9.92 0.51 4.53
C ALA A 86 9.32 1.64 5.37
N ASP A 87 9.02 2.78 4.76
CA ASP A 87 8.50 3.95 5.48
C ASP A 87 7.06 3.68 5.96
N THR A 88 6.28 2.98 5.14
CA THR A 88 4.92 2.54 5.49
C THR A 88 4.90 1.52 6.61
N ALA A 89 5.77 0.52 6.55
CA ALA A 89 5.93 -0.48 7.61
C ALA A 89 6.29 0.19 8.94
N GLN A 90 7.19 1.17 8.90
CA GLN A 90 7.61 1.94 10.06
C GLN A 90 6.44 2.75 10.64
N ALA A 91 5.69 3.47 9.80
CA ALA A 91 4.50 4.22 10.23
C ALA A 91 3.45 3.33 10.92
N TYR A 92 3.20 2.13 10.38
CA TYR A 92 2.30 1.18 11.02
C TYR A 92 2.87 0.58 12.32
N ALA A 93 4.18 0.30 12.38
CA ALA A 93 4.82 -0.21 13.60
C ALA A 93 4.81 0.81 14.74
N GLU A 94 4.94 2.11 14.46
CA GLU A 94 4.87 3.18 15.45
C GLU A 94 3.48 3.27 16.12
N LEU A 95 2.42 3.04 15.34
CA LEU A 95 1.04 3.04 15.85
C LEU A 95 0.62 1.70 16.48
N ASN A 96 1.40 0.63 16.28
CA ASN A 96 1.11 -0.72 16.77
C ASN A 96 2.33 -1.29 17.50
N PRO A 97 2.49 -1.01 18.81
CA PRO A 97 3.68 -1.38 19.58
C PRO A 97 4.00 -2.88 19.61
N GLU A 98 3.07 -3.75 19.24
CA GLU A 98 3.25 -5.19 19.09
C GLU A 98 3.90 -5.61 17.77
N LEU A 99 4.03 -4.70 16.80
CA LEU A 99 4.61 -4.96 15.48
C LEU A 99 6.05 -4.43 15.41
N THR A 100 6.84 -5.00 14.52
CA THR A 100 8.21 -4.57 14.23
C THR A 100 8.53 -4.78 12.76
N VAL A 101 9.38 -3.91 12.23
CA VAL A 101 9.91 -4.00 10.88
C VAL A 101 11.15 -4.88 10.89
N LEU A 102 11.29 -5.71 9.85
CA LEU A 102 12.46 -6.53 9.58
C LEU A 102 12.90 -6.26 8.13
N ASP A 103 14.12 -5.75 7.97
CA ASP A 103 14.76 -5.66 6.66
C ASP A 103 15.40 -7.01 6.32
N VAL A 104 14.94 -7.61 5.24
CA VAL A 104 15.42 -8.90 4.74
C VAL A 104 16.22 -8.78 3.44
N GLY A 105 16.55 -7.55 3.02
CA GLY A 105 17.38 -7.29 1.84
C GLY A 105 16.64 -7.45 0.52
N PHE A 106 15.42 -6.92 0.40
CA PHE A 106 14.78 -6.74 -0.91
C PHE A 106 15.49 -5.64 -1.70
N ASP A 107 15.36 -5.71 -3.03
CA ASP A 107 16.00 -4.74 -3.92
C ASP A 107 15.41 -3.33 -3.75
N PRO A 108 16.22 -2.28 -3.96
CA PRO A 108 15.74 -0.91 -3.91
C PRO A 108 14.80 -0.61 -5.07
N GLU A 109 13.93 0.36 -4.83
CA GLU A 109 12.89 0.83 -5.74
C GLU A 109 12.94 2.36 -5.84
N GLU A 110 12.30 2.90 -6.86
CA GLU A 110 12.15 4.34 -7.06
C GLU A 110 10.67 4.67 -7.24
N TYR A 111 10.17 5.66 -6.50
CA TYR A 111 8.80 6.14 -6.65
C TYR A 111 8.74 7.36 -7.57
N ALA A 112 7.75 7.36 -8.46
CA ALA A 112 7.50 8.43 -9.40
C ALA A 112 5.99 8.69 -9.54
N ILE A 113 5.66 9.87 -10.05
CA ILE A 113 4.29 10.22 -10.43
C ILE A 113 4.04 9.65 -11.82
N ALA A 114 2.93 8.92 -12.00
CA ALA A 114 2.56 8.38 -13.30
C ALA A 114 1.47 9.22 -13.97
N VAL A 115 1.56 9.40 -15.28
CA VAL A 115 0.55 10.06 -16.12
C VAL A 115 0.20 9.19 -17.32
N ALA A 116 -0.89 9.53 -18.03
CA ALA A 116 -1.22 8.83 -19.27
C ALA A 116 -0.11 9.02 -20.30
N LYS A 117 0.16 7.97 -21.08
CA LYS A 117 1.28 7.95 -22.03
C LYS A 117 1.15 8.98 -23.16
N GLU A 118 -0.08 9.23 -23.60
CA GLU A 118 -0.40 10.16 -24.66
C GLU A 118 -1.16 11.36 -24.10
N GLY A 119 -0.82 12.57 -24.58
CA GLY A 119 -1.56 13.79 -24.26
C GLY A 119 -1.32 14.33 -22.85
N SER A 120 -0.30 13.83 -22.15
CA SER A 120 0.12 14.32 -20.82
C SER A 120 1.54 14.87 -20.81
N GLU A 121 2.14 15.14 -21.97
CA GLU A 121 3.55 15.55 -22.11
C GLU A 121 3.83 16.87 -21.39
N GLU A 122 2.93 17.86 -21.49
CA GLU A 122 3.06 19.15 -20.80
C GLU A 122 2.89 19.00 -19.28
N LEU A 123 1.94 18.16 -18.84
CA LEU A 123 1.74 17.87 -17.42
C LEU A 123 2.97 17.16 -16.85
N LEU A 124 3.51 16.17 -17.55
CA LEU A 124 4.71 15.44 -17.16
C LEU A 124 5.93 16.36 -17.05
N ALA A 125 6.12 17.25 -18.03
CA ALA A 125 7.20 18.24 -17.98
C ALA A 125 7.07 19.16 -16.76
N THR A 126 5.85 19.60 -16.45
CA THR A 126 5.59 20.43 -15.26
C THR A 126 5.85 19.66 -13.96
N ILE A 127 5.43 18.40 -13.88
CA ILE A 127 5.70 17.53 -12.73
C ILE A 127 7.21 17.37 -12.53
N ASN A 128 7.97 17.09 -13.59
CA ASN A 128 9.43 16.95 -13.50
C ASN A 128 10.12 18.25 -13.08
N GLU A 129 9.68 19.40 -13.59
CA GLU A 129 10.19 20.71 -13.16
C GLU A 129 9.96 20.92 -11.66
N VAL A 130 8.75 20.64 -11.16
CA VAL A 130 8.42 20.75 -9.74
C VAL A 130 9.24 19.76 -8.89
N ILE A 131 9.35 18.49 -9.30
CA ILE A 131 10.17 17.50 -8.58
C ILE A 131 11.62 17.96 -8.51
N ALA A 132 12.18 18.49 -9.59
CA ALA A 132 13.55 19.01 -9.61
C ALA A 132 13.72 20.21 -8.66
N GLU A 133 12.78 21.17 -8.65
CA GLU A 133 12.77 22.30 -7.73
C GLU A 133 12.71 21.84 -6.27
N LEU A 134 11.78 20.93 -5.95
CA LEU A 134 11.58 20.41 -4.58
C LEU A 134 12.74 19.52 -4.10
N LYS A 135 13.42 18.83 -5.01
CA LYS A 135 14.67 18.12 -4.69
C LYS A 135 15.78 19.12 -4.37
N ALA A 136 15.93 20.16 -5.20
CA ALA A 136 17.01 21.14 -5.06
C ALA A 136 16.92 21.96 -3.77
N ASP A 137 15.72 22.27 -3.28
CA ASP A 137 15.51 23.03 -2.04
C ASP A 137 15.26 22.16 -0.79
N GLY A 138 15.28 20.84 -0.96
CA GLY A 138 15.07 19.83 0.08
C GLY A 138 13.64 19.73 0.60
N SER A 139 12.65 20.25 -0.12
CA SER A 139 11.25 20.21 0.30
C SER A 139 10.68 18.79 0.37
N ILE A 140 11.08 17.86 -0.51
CA ILE A 140 10.60 16.47 -0.43
C ILE A 140 10.98 15.84 0.91
N VAL A 141 12.21 16.07 1.38
CA VAL A 141 12.66 15.59 2.70
C VAL A 141 11.82 16.20 3.81
N LYS A 142 11.54 17.51 3.75
CA LYS A 142 10.70 18.20 4.74
C LYS A 142 9.26 17.68 4.74
N PHE A 143 8.70 17.34 3.58
CA PHE A 143 7.38 16.70 3.49
C PHE A 143 7.41 15.34 4.19
N LYS A 144 8.39 14.48 3.86
CA LYS A 144 8.55 13.17 4.53
C LYS A 144 8.63 13.33 6.05
N GLU A 145 9.48 14.25 6.54
CA GLU A 145 9.63 14.55 7.97
C GLU A 145 8.33 15.04 8.62
N ALA A 146 7.58 15.91 7.94
CA ALA A 146 6.30 16.43 8.44
C ALA A 146 5.23 15.33 8.57
N HIS A 147 5.30 14.31 7.73
CA HIS A 147 4.35 13.19 7.70
C HIS A 147 4.77 11.98 8.57
N VAL A 148 5.94 12.00 9.22
CA VAL A 148 6.34 11.00 10.22
C VAL A 148 5.27 10.89 11.31
N GLY A 149 4.95 9.66 11.73
CA GLY A 149 3.89 9.39 12.71
C GLY A 149 2.50 9.88 12.26
N GLN A 150 2.29 10.09 10.95
CA GLN A 150 1.06 10.63 10.37
C GLN A 150 0.70 12.05 10.85
N GLY A 151 1.70 12.83 11.25
CA GLY A 151 1.53 14.16 11.86
C GLY A 151 1.38 15.34 10.88
N GLY A 152 1.39 15.09 9.57
CA GLY A 152 1.34 16.13 8.55
C GLY A 152 0.04 16.93 8.53
N LYS A 153 -0.01 17.97 7.70
CA LYS A 153 -1.17 18.84 7.52
C LYS A 153 -1.60 18.80 6.06
N ALA A 154 -2.91 18.97 5.83
CA ALA A 154 -3.43 19.21 4.50
C ALA A 154 -2.76 20.42 3.84
N PRO A 155 -2.29 20.31 2.58
CA PRO A 155 -1.89 21.47 1.80
C PRO A 155 -3.11 22.29 1.37
N ASP A 156 -2.88 23.45 0.76
CA ASP A 156 -3.96 24.23 0.16
C ASP A 156 -4.42 23.55 -1.15
N PHE A 157 -5.61 22.96 -1.13
CA PHE A 157 -6.22 22.31 -2.29
C PHE A 157 -6.83 23.30 -3.30
N ASN A 158 -7.09 24.55 -2.89
CA ASN A 158 -7.81 25.54 -3.69
C ASN A 158 -6.85 26.55 -4.36
N VAL A 159 -5.74 26.06 -4.90
CA VAL A 159 -4.68 26.87 -5.52
C VAL A 159 -5.00 27.20 -6.98
N GLY A 160 -6.08 27.94 -7.26
CA GLY A 160 -6.32 28.39 -8.63
C GLY A 160 -7.65 29.11 -8.89
N ALA A 161 -7.78 29.69 -10.09
CA ALA A 161 -9.02 30.29 -10.55
C ALA A 161 -10.11 29.22 -10.82
N PRO A 162 -11.41 29.57 -10.66
CA PRO A 162 -12.51 28.64 -10.90
C PRO A 162 -12.62 28.30 -12.39
N GLY A 163 -11.94 27.23 -12.83
CA GLY A 163 -12.03 26.76 -14.22
C GLY A 163 -11.23 25.50 -14.59
N GLY A 164 -10.15 25.19 -13.88
CA GLY A 164 -9.32 24.00 -14.16
C GLY A 164 -9.09 23.15 -12.91
N LYS A 165 -9.36 21.85 -13.00
CA LYS A 165 -9.07 20.87 -11.94
C LYS A 165 -7.95 19.94 -12.35
N LEU A 166 -6.97 19.75 -11.47
CA LEU A 166 -6.00 18.67 -11.55
C LEU A 166 -6.51 17.51 -10.70
N VAL A 167 -7.13 16.53 -11.36
CA VAL A 167 -7.67 15.33 -10.70
C VAL A 167 -6.56 14.29 -10.56
N VAL A 168 -6.17 13.96 -9.34
CA VAL A 168 -5.09 13.01 -9.01
C VAL A 168 -5.70 11.79 -8.33
N GLY A 169 -5.27 10.57 -8.71
CA GLY A 169 -5.70 9.33 -8.08
C GLY A 169 -4.67 8.78 -7.10
N THR A 170 -5.13 8.24 -5.97
CA THR A 170 -4.33 7.56 -4.94
C THR A 170 -5.16 6.57 -4.10
N GLU A 171 -4.57 5.85 -3.13
CA GLU A 171 -5.27 4.90 -2.24
C GLU A 171 -4.89 5.07 -0.74
N PRO A 172 -5.55 5.96 0.03
CA PRO A 172 -5.05 6.65 1.24
C PRO A 172 -4.82 5.77 2.47
N THR A 173 -3.90 4.82 2.33
CA THR A 173 -3.56 3.77 3.29
C THR A 173 -2.04 3.51 3.35
N PHE A 174 -1.23 4.35 2.70
CA PHE A 174 0.22 4.23 2.52
C PHE A 174 0.98 5.44 3.11
N PRO A 175 0.90 5.68 4.44
CA PRO A 175 1.66 6.74 5.09
C PRO A 175 3.16 6.45 5.02
N PRO A 176 4.05 7.46 4.86
CA PRO A 176 3.77 8.89 4.89
C PRO A 176 3.37 9.49 3.53
N TYR A 177 3.33 8.69 2.47
CA TYR A 177 3.17 9.16 1.10
C TYR A 177 1.76 9.64 0.83
N GLU A 178 0.77 8.89 1.29
CA GLU A 178 -0.64 9.23 1.12
C GLU A 178 -1.48 8.51 2.18
N TYR A 179 -2.36 9.23 2.86
CA TYR A 179 -3.19 8.68 3.93
C TYR A 179 -4.35 9.63 4.25
N THR A 180 -5.39 9.07 4.87
CA THR A 180 -6.55 9.87 5.31
C THR A 180 -6.26 10.54 6.65
N GLN A 181 -6.47 11.86 6.74
CA GLN A 181 -6.48 12.60 8.00
C GLN A 181 -7.78 13.42 8.10
N GLY A 182 -8.69 12.99 8.99
CA GLY A 182 -10.01 13.59 9.05
C GLY A 182 -10.80 13.32 7.78
N ASN A 183 -11.16 14.38 7.05
CA ASN A 183 -11.87 14.28 5.77
C ASN A 183 -10.94 14.43 4.56
N ASP A 184 -9.67 14.74 4.78
CA ASP A 184 -8.71 15.05 3.72
C ASP A 184 -7.80 13.85 3.44
N ILE A 185 -7.38 13.72 2.19
CA ILE A 185 -6.29 12.84 1.78
C ILE A 185 -5.03 13.69 1.73
N ILE A 186 -4.03 13.35 2.52
CA ILE A 186 -2.79 14.11 2.68
C ILE A 186 -1.58 13.18 2.58
N GLY A 187 -0.39 13.73 2.48
CA GLY A 187 0.86 12.96 2.41
C GLY A 187 1.86 13.61 1.48
N VAL A 188 3.07 13.04 1.43
CA VAL A 188 4.17 13.53 0.59
C VAL A 188 3.75 13.66 -0.88
N ASP A 189 3.01 12.68 -1.39
CA ASP A 189 2.54 12.66 -2.77
C ASP A 189 1.56 13.79 -3.04
N ILE A 190 0.69 14.07 -2.07
CA ILE A 190 -0.31 15.13 -2.15
C ILE A 190 0.34 16.51 -2.02
N ASP A 191 1.36 16.65 -1.17
CA ASP A 191 2.15 17.87 -1.04
C ASP A 191 2.86 18.22 -2.36
N ILE A 192 3.48 17.22 -3.01
CA ILE A 192 4.10 17.40 -4.33
C ILE A 192 3.04 17.85 -5.35
N MET A 193 1.90 17.16 -5.41
CA MET A 193 0.85 17.48 -6.37
C MET A 193 0.14 18.82 -6.09
N ALA A 194 0.13 19.29 -4.85
CA ALA A 194 -0.37 20.62 -4.50
C ALA A 194 0.55 21.72 -5.06
N VAL A 195 1.86 21.51 -5.05
CA VAL A 195 2.81 22.44 -5.69
C VAL A 195 2.64 22.43 -7.21
N VAL A 196 2.42 21.25 -7.82
CA VAL A 196 2.11 21.13 -9.26
C VAL A 196 0.82 21.89 -9.59
N ALA A 197 -0.26 21.64 -8.86
CA ALA A 197 -1.55 22.31 -9.06
C ALA A 197 -1.43 23.83 -8.96
N LYS A 198 -0.67 24.33 -7.97
CA LYS A 198 -0.38 25.75 -7.81
C LYS A 198 0.38 26.35 -8.98
N LYS A 199 1.37 25.62 -9.52
CA LYS A 199 2.14 26.07 -10.69
C LYS A 199 1.27 26.14 -11.96
N LEU A 200 0.25 25.28 -12.04
CA LEU A 200 -0.72 25.24 -13.13
C LEU A 200 -1.93 26.20 -12.93
N ASP A 201 -2.04 26.89 -11.79
CA ASP A 201 -3.22 27.69 -11.41
C ASP A 201 -4.53 26.85 -11.41
N MET A 202 -4.48 25.63 -10.88
CA MET A 202 -5.58 24.65 -10.86
C MET A 202 -5.98 24.24 -9.44
N GLU A 203 -7.26 23.92 -9.24
CA GLU A 203 -7.74 23.22 -8.04
C GLU A 203 -7.20 21.78 -8.01
N LEU A 204 -6.57 21.37 -6.90
CA LEU A 204 -6.17 19.98 -6.70
C LEU A 204 -7.38 19.18 -6.19
N GLN A 205 -7.78 18.17 -6.96
CA GLN A 205 -8.82 17.21 -6.56
C GLN A 205 -8.19 15.83 -6.41
N VAL A 206 -8.25 15.26 -5.21
CA VAL A 206 -7.67 13.93 -4.91
C VAL A 206 -8.79 12.89 -4.87
N GLU A 207 -8.65 11.83 -5.65
CA GLU A 207 -9.60 10.72 -5.77
C GLU A 207 -9.03 9.46 -5.13
N ASN A 208 -9.80 8.86 -4.22
CA ASN A 208 -9.50 7.53 -3.68
C ASN A 208 -9.90 6.46 -4.71
N ILE A 209 -8.90 5.71 -5.21
CA ILE A 209 -9.04 4.63 -6.17
C ILE A 209 -8.11 3.51 -5.71
N ASN A 210 -8.64 2.28 -5.61
CA ASN A 210 -7.81 1.10 -5.30
C ASN A 210 -6.56 1.05 -6.17
N PHE A 211 -5.43 0.64 -5.61
CA PHE A 211 -4.13 0.72 -6.29
C PHE A 211 -4.13 0.03 -7.67
N ASP A 212 -4.73 -1.15 -7.77
CA ASP A 212 -4.88 -1.92 -9.02
C ASP A 212 -5.73 -1.22 -10.10
N GLY A 213 -6.57 -0.27 -9.69
CA GLY A 213 -7.42 0.54 -10.56
C GLY A 213 -6.78 1.86 -11.05
N LEU A 214 -5.62 2.25 -10.53
CA LEU A 214 -5.01 3.56 -10.82
C LEU A 214 -4.57 3.70 -12.28
N ILE A 215 -3.85 2.71 -12.82
CA ILE A 215 -3.38 2.73 -14.21
C ILE A 215 -4.56 2.78 -15.20
N PRO A 216 -5.60 1.92 -15.09
CA PRO A 216 -6.80 2.06 -15.91
C PRO A 216 -7.48 3.43 -15.78
N ALA A 217 -7.50 4.03 -14.59
CA ALA A 217 -8.10 5.33 -14.35
C ALA A 217 -7.35 6.47 -15.07
N VAL A 218 -6.00 6.45 -15.07
CA VAL A 218 -5.22 7.48 -15.77
C VAL A 218 -5.29 7.29 -17.28
N MET A 219 -5.25 6.05 -17.77
CA MET A 219 -5.38 5.74 -19.20
C MET A 219 -6.73 6.17 -19.79
N SER A 220 -7.82 6.03 -19.01
CA SER A 220 -9.15 6.48 -19.43
C SER A 220 -9.37 7.99 -19.29
N GLY A 221 -8.41 8.71 -18.69
CA GLY A 221 -8.51 10.15 -18.43
C GLY A 221 -9.43 10.52 -17.27
N LYS A 222 -9.91 9.54 -16.47
CA LYS A 222 -10.68 9.78 -15.23
C LYS A 222 -9.87 10.61 -14.23
N ILE A 223 -8.58 10.29 -14.12
CA ILE A 223 -7.58 11.07 -13.39
C ILE A 223 -6.50 11.53 -14.38
N LYS A 224 -5.74 12.56 -14.01
CA LYS A 224 -4.65 13.13 -14.82
C LYS A 224 -3.28 12.63 -14.40
N ALA A 225 -3.12 12.31 -13.11
CA ALA A 225 -1.89 11.76 -12.57
C ALA A 225 -2.21 10.75 -11.46
N ILE A 226 -1.28 9.83 -11.22
CA ILE A 226 -1.26 8.90 -10.11
C ILE A 226 -0.15 9.33 -9.16
N ALA A 227 -0.50 9.59 -7.91
CA ALA A 227 0.43 9.99 -6.85
C ALA A 227 0.17 9.08 -5.64
N ALA A 228 0.76 7.88 -5.69
CA ALA A 228 0.41 6.76 -4.81
C ALA A 228 1.62 5.87 -4.45
N GLY A 229 2.81 6.44 -4.25
CA GLY A 229 4.04 5.68 -3.97
C GLY A 229 4.34 4.65 -5.07
N MET A 230 4.04 4.98 -6.33
CA MET A 230 4.07 3.99 -7.40
C MET A 230 5.51 3.74 -7.85
N THR A 231 5.98 2.52 -7.63
CA THR A 231 7.28 2.05 -8.15
C THR A 231 7.35 2.12 -9.66
N VAL A 232 8.44 2.70 -10.17
CA VAL A 232 8.81 2.64 -11.59
C VAL A 232 9.20 1.19 -11.93
N ASN A 233 8.45 0.54 -12.82
CA ASN A 233 8.81 -0.78 -13.34
C ASN A 233 8.53 -0.87 -14.85
N GLU A 234 9.17 -1.83 -15.52
CA GLU A 234 9.08 -1.98 -16.98
C GLU A 234 7.67 -2.31 -17.47
N GLU A 235 6.93 -3.11 -16.70
CA GLU A 235 5.56 -3.49 -17.05
C GLU A 235 4.61 -2.29 -17.06
N ARG A 236 4.67 -1.43 -16.04
CA ARG A 236 3.83 -0.23 -15.94
C ARG A 236 4.21 0.79 -17.01
N MET A 237 5.50 0.93 -17.34
CA MET A 237 5.98 1.82 -18.42
C MET A 237 5.41 1.48 -19.81
N VAL A 238 4.87 0.27 -20.01
CA VAL A 238 4.12 -0.06 -21.22
C VAL A 238 2.89 0.85 -21.36
N ASN A 239 2.19 1.11 -20.24
CA ASN A 239 0.87 1.75 -20.21
C ASN A 239 0.88 3.23 -19.78
N VAL A 240 1.84 3.62 -18.94
CA VAL A 240 1.95 4.98 -18.39
C VAL A 240 3.33 5.57 -18.64
N SER A 241 3.43 6.90 -18.54
CA SER A 241 4.72 7.59 -18.46
C SER A 241 4.96 7.99 -17.00
N PHE A 242 6.18 7.75 -16.51
CA PHE A 242 6.60 8.18 -15.18
C PHE A 242 7.35 9.51 -15.25
N SER A 243 7.18 10.31 -14.19
CA SER A 243 8.05 11.43 -13.89
C SER A 243 9.47 10.94 -13.58
N ASP A 244 10.40 11.89 -13.43
CA ASP A 244 11.62 11.61 -12.70
C ASP A 244 11.26 11.10 -11.29
N PRO A 245 11.98 10.11 -10.74
CA PRO A 245 11.73 9.64 -9.40
C PRO A 245 11.79 10.78 -8.39
N TYR A 246 10.96 10.75 -7.35
CA TYR A 246 10.98 11.75 -6.28
C TYR A 246 11.60 11.23 -4.98
N THR A 247 11.63 9.90 -4.77
CA THR A 247 12.31 9.25 -3.64
C THR A 247 12.79 7.86 -4.01
N ASP A 248 13.84 7.41 -3.34
CA ASP A 248 14.20 6.00 -3.23
C ASP A 248 13.27 5.33 -2.21
N ALA A 249 12.99 4.05 -2.42
CA ALA A 249 12.16 3.20 -1.58
C ALA A 249 12.70 1.76 -1.55
N LYS A 250 12.10 0.91 -0.73
CA LYS A 250 12.34 -0.54 -0.72
C LYS A 250 11.24 -1.26 0.03
N GLN A 251 11.00 -2.53 -0.30
CA GLN A 251 10.17 -3.38 0.55
C GLN A 251 10.92 -3.86 1.79
N VAL A 252 10.16 -4.15 2.84
CA VAL A 252 10.59 -4.81 4.07
C VAL A 252 9.49 -5.77 4.53
N VAL A 253 9.74 -6.47 5.63
CA VAL A 253 8.76 -7.37 6.25
C VAL A 253 8.23 -6.75 7.53
N LEU A 254 6.91 -6.58 7.63
CA LEU A 254 6.25 -6.23 8.89
C LEU A 254 5.78 -7.50 9.60
N ILE A 255 6.25 -7.70 10.83
CA ILE A 255 5.93 -8.88 11.64
C ILE A 255 5.44 -8.49 13.02
N ARG A 256 4.81 -9.44 13.71
CA ARG A 256 4.61 -9.33 15.18
C ARG A 256 5.97 -9.45 15.87
N LYS A 257 6.22 -8.66 16.93
CA LYS A 257 7.44 -8.77 17.73
C LYS A 257 7.68 -10.17 18.30
N SER A 258 6.61 -10.87 18.65
CA SER A 258 6.69 -12.26 19.11
C SER A 258 7.12 -13.25 18.02
N SER A 259 7.02 -12.86 16.75
CA SER A 259 7.49 -13.62 15.59
C SER A 259 8.95 -13.36 15.21
N LEU A 260 9.61 -12.36 15.82
CA LEU A 260 11.04 -12.13 15.59
C LEU A 260 11.87 -13.30 16.13
N LYS A 261 12.89 -13.71 15.37
CA LYS A 261 13.91 -14.68 15.77
C LYS A 261 14.95 -14.10 16.71
#